data_AF-A0A6I5VP13-F1
#
_entry.id   AF-A0A6I5VP13-F1
#
_cell.length_a   1.000
_cell.length_b   1.000
_cell.length_c   1.000
_cell.angle_alpha   90.00
_cell.angle_beta   90.00
_cell.angle_gamma   90.00
#
_symmetry.space_group_name_H-M   'P 1'
#
loop_
_entity.id
_entity.type
_entity.pdbx_description
1 polymer ?
#
loop_
_entity_poly.entity_id
_entity_poly.type
_entity_poly.pdbx_seq_one_letter_code
_entity_poly.pdbx_strand_id
1 'polypeptide(L)'
;MTVALFVVVCVVAVALIFDFTNGFHDSANAMAGPIATGALTPRTAVILAAVLNVVGACLSTEVAKTISGGFFDETLVTPVIVLAGLTGAIIWNLITWLFGLPSSSSHALFGGLIGAVIIGAGVGTVHFGVVISKVFLPAVAAPVIAGLAAASAIKISDAVTSNLPKKKSAKKGFRNAQAFTAALVALAHGTSDGQKTMGVITLVLVAANLQSPDTGPHWWVIGSAGLAIGLGTYSGGWRIMRTLGKGIVKIDTEQGAAAGSATAVTILASAHLGFGLSTTHVSTGSIIGSGIGRKGSDVRWGVARRMVYAWLLTLPGAAVVGGAASLLADQGIAGTIILLASLGVACLVIYLVSRRNAVDRTNVTESPEVLVLNAAKPNKIAKAQRKYAKRLAKQAALDAGRVPAHVGGVSSEVTATEEERAQHASRESEAS
;
A
#
# COMPACT_ATOMS: atom_id res chain seq x y z
N MET A 1 28.87 7.08 -25.81
CA MET A 1 27.44 6.91 -25.49
C MET A 1 26.67 7.94 -26.30
N THR A 2 25.74 7.53 -27.16
CA THR A 2 24.89 8.47 -27.91
C THR A 2 23.91 9.17 -26.96
N VAL A 3 23.41 10.35 -27.33
CA VAL A 3 22.44 11.10 -26.52
C VAL A 3 21.19 10.26 -26.23
N ALA A 4 20.71 9.51 -27.24
CA ALA A 4 19.57 8.60 -27.07
C ALA A 4 19.84 7.52 -26.02
N LEU A 5 21.02 6.88 -26.06
CA LEU A 5 21.40 5.85 -25.09
C LEU A 5 21.54 6.42 -23.67
N PHE A 6 22.06 7.64 -23.53
CA PHE A 6 22.13 8.33 -22.25
C PHE A 6 20.73 8.52 -21.64
N VAL A 7 19.76 9.02 -22.42
CA VAL A 7 18.38 9.21 -21.95
C VAL A 7 17.75 7.89 -21.55
N VAL A 8 17.92 6.83 -22.35
CA VAL A 8 17.40 5.48 -22.02
C VAL A 8 17.94 5.01 -20.67
N VAL A 9 19.25 5.13 -20.43
CA VAL A 9 19.85 4.74 -19.14
C VAL A 9 19.26 5.54 -17.98
N CYS A 10 19.08 6.85 -18.15
CA CYS A 10 18.42 7.70 -17.14
C CYS A 10 16.98 7.25 -16.88
N VAL A 11 16.21 6.94 -17.92
CA VAL A 11 14.82 6.47 -17.78
C VAL A 11 14.77 5.13 -17.04
N VAL A 12 15.65 4.18 -17.38
CA VAL A 12 15.73 2.89 -16.68
C VAL A 12 16.05 3.11 -15.19
N ALA A 13 17.02 3.97 -14.88
CA ALA A 13 17.36 4.28 -13.49
C ALA A 13 16.17 4.91 -12.74
N VAL A 14 15.46 5.87 -13.36
CA VAL A 14 14.28 6.51 -12.77
C VAL A 14 13.11 5.54 -12.65
N ALA A 15 12.92 4.62 -13.59
CA ALA A 15 11.90 3.58 -13.53
C ALA A 15 12.16 2.62 -12.35
N LEU A 16 13.42 2.22 -12.13
CA LEU A 16 13.79 1.40 -10.97
C LEU A 16 13.61 2.16 -9.65
N ILE A 17 13.90 3.47 -9.63
CA ILE A 17 13.59 4.32 -8.46
C ILE A 17 12.07 4.36 -8.23
N PHE A 18 11.27 4.54 -9.30
CA PHE A 18 9.82 4.48 -9.20
C PHE A 18 9.36 3.15 -8.60
N ASP A 19 9.89 2.02 -9.07
CA ASP A 19 9.51 0.69 -8.58
C ASP A 19 9.89 0.46 -7.12
N PHE A 20 11.07 0.95 -6.72
CA PHE A 20 11.46 1.02 -5.32
C PHE A 20 10.47 1.87 -4.52
N THR A 21 10.09 3.04 -5.05
CA THR A 21 9.10 3.90 -4.36
C THR A 21 7.74 3.22 -4.24
N ASN A 22 7.34 2.48 -5.26
CA ASN A 22 6.11 1.73 -5.29
C ASN A 22 6.10 0.61 -4.24
N GLY A 23 7.19 -0.19 -4.19
CA GLY A 23 7.34 -1.26 -3.21
C GLY A 23 7.21 -0.76 -1.77
N PHE A 24 7.85 0.37 -1.44
CA PHE A 24 7.73 0.91 -0.08
C PHE A 24 6.31 1.44 0.16
N HIS A 25 5.70 2.14 -0.81
CA HIS A 25 4.39 2.77 -0.69
C HIS A 25 3.30 1.72 -0.44
N ASP A 26 3.32 0.63 -1.22
CA ASP A 26 2.25 -0.37 -1.24
C ASP A 26 2.53 -1.58 -0.32
N SER A 27 3.68 -1.62 0.37
CA SER A 27 3.96 -2.58 1.45
C SER A 27 2.86 -2.60 2.52
N ALA A 28 2.21 -1.46 2.75
CA ALA A 28 1.13 -1.31 3.69
C ALA A 28 -0.13 -2.13 3.32
N ASN A 29 -0.40 -2.33 2.02
CA ASN A 29 -1.59 -3.03 1.54
C ASN A 29 -1.61 -4.50 1.93
N ALA A 30 -0.44 -5.13 2.03
CA ALA A 30 -0.30 -6.53 2.42
C ALA A 30 -0.01 -6.69 3.92
N MET A 31 0.75 -5.77 4.52
CA MET A 31 1.34 -5.98 5.85
C MET A 31 0.66 -5.20 6.99
N ALA A 32 -0.11 -4.15 6.72
CA ALA A 32 -0.75 -3.36 7.79
C ALA A 32 -1.71 -4.21 8.65
N GLY A 33 -2.52 -5.07 8.01
CA GLY A 33 -3.45 -5.97 8.67
C GLY A 33 -2.79 -6.99 9.62
N PRO A 34 -1.90 -7.87 9.13
CA PRO A 34 -1.25 -8.89 9.98
C PRO A 34 -0.34 -8.29 11.05
N ILE A 35 0.22 -7.11 10.85
CA ILE A 35 0.97 -6.39 11.89
C ILE A 35 0.01 -5.85 12.96
N ALA A 36 -1.10 -5.24 12.55
CA ALA A 36 -2.08 -4.65 13.47
C ALA A 36 -2.77 -5.70 14.37
N THR A 37 -2.99 -6.92 13.86
CA THR A 37 -3.56 -8.05 14.63
C THR A 37 -2.52 -8.81 15.45
N GLY A 38 -1.23 -8.55 15.25
CA GLY A 38 -0.14 -9.33 15.85
C GLY A 38 0.02 -10.73 15.24
N ALA A 39 -0.52 -10.98 14.04
CA ALA A 39 -0.31 -12.22 13.32
C ALA A 39 1.14 -12.38 12.82
N LEU A 40 1.76 -11.27 12.42
CA LEU A 40 3.16 -11.20 12.04
C LEU A 40 3.86 -10.08 12.82
N THR A 41 5.12 -10.30 13.19
CA THR A 41 5.96 -9.20 13.69
C THR A 41 6.33 -8.28 12.53
N PRO A 42 6.53 -6.97 12.75
CA PRO A 42 6.87 -6.03 11.69
C PRO A 42 8.10 -6.46 10.85
N ARG A 43 9.13 -7.00 11.49
CA ARG A 43 10.36 -7.45 10.80
C ARG A 43 10.10 -8.66 9.91
N THR A 44 9.37 -9.66 10.41
CA THR A 44 9.01 -10.85 9.62
C THR A 44 8.11 -10.46 8.44
N ALA A 45 7.14 -9.58 8.68
CA ALA A 45 6.20 -9.12 7.66
C ALA A 45 6.90 -8.46 6.46
N VAL A 46 7.78 -7.48 6.69
CA VAL A 46 8.47 -6.78 5.58
C VAL A 46 9.46 -7.67 4.83
N ILE A 47 10.16 -8.58 5.52
CA ILE A 47 11.08 -9.53 4.86
C ILE A 47 10.30 -10.51 3.98
N LEU A 48 9.24 -11.10 4.54
CA LEU A 48 8.37 -12.01 3.81
C LEU A 48 7.78 -11.33 2.57
N ALA A 49 7.27 -10.10 2.73
CA ALA A 49 6.71 -9.33 1.64
C ALA A 49 7.75 -8.99 0.56
N ALA A 50 8.95 -8.58 0.95
CA ALA A 50 10.02 -8.25 0.02
C ALA A 50 10.42 -9.46 -0.84
N VAL A 51 10.62 -10.63 -0.21
CA VAL A 51 10.98 -11.85 -0.94
C VAL A 51 9.85 -12.28 -1.87
N LEU A 52 8.61 -12.28 -1.40
CA LEU A 52 7.46 -12.67 -2.22
C LEU A 52 7.16 -11.69 -3.35
N ASN A 53 7.45 -10.39 -3.17
CA ASN A 53 7.36 -9.42 -4.26
C ASN A 53 8.37 -9.74 -5.38
N VAL A 54 9.63 -10.06 -5.02
CA VAL A 54 10.65 -10.47 -6.01
C VAL A 54 10.20 -11.75 -6.72
N VAL A 55 9.76 -12.76 -5.98
CA VAL A 55 9.28 -14.02 -6.58
C VAL A 55 8.09 -13.77 -7.49
N GLY A 56 7.09 -13.01 -7.03
CA GLY A 56 5.88 -12.69 -7.79
C GLY A 56 6.18 -11.96 -9.08
N ALA A 57 7.14 -11.01 -9.06
CA ALA A 57 7.59 -10.30 -10.26
C ALA A 57 8.12 -11.24 -11.35
N CYS A 58 8.69 -12.39 -10.97
CA CYS A 58 9.22 -13.38 -11.90
C CYS A 58 8.17 -14.39 -12.45
N LEU A 59 6.93 -14.39 -11.94
CA LEU A 59 5.93 -15.43 -12.30
C LEU A 59 5.09 -15.10 -13.54
N SER A 60 5.09 -13.85 -14.02
CA SER A 60 4.26 -13.44 -15.16
C SER A 60 4.82 -12.18 -15.82
N THR A 61 4.45 -11.94 -17.08
CA THR A 61 4.82 -10.76 -17.88
C THR A 61 3.62 -10.13 -18.62
N GLU A 62 2.39 -10.59 -18.37
CA GLU A 62 1.18 -10.15 -19.09
C GLU A 62 0.81 -8.68 -18.85
N VAL A 63 0.99 -8.18 -17.63
CA VAL A 63 0.77 -6.76 -17.30
C VAL A 63 1.84 -5.90 -17.97
N ALA A 64 3.09 -6.38 -18.01
CA ALA A 64 4.19 -5.68 -18.67
C ALA A 64 3.92 -5.52 -20.18
N LYS A 65 3.48 -6.60 -20.85
CA LYS A 65 3.10 -6.57 -22.28
C LYS A 65 1.97 -5.59 -22.56
N THR A 66 0.94 -5.57 -21.70
CA THR A 66 -0.18 -4.64 -21.85
C THR A 66 0.29 -3.19 -21.73
N ILE A 67 1.24 -2.91 -20.84
CA ILE A 67 1.79 -1.56 -20.66
C ILE A 67 2.70 -1.15 -21.80
N SER A 68 3.52 -2.06 -22.32
CA SER A 68 4.51 -1.74 -23.34
C SER A 68 3.93 -1.45 -24.72
N GLY A 69 2.76 -2.01 -25.08
CA GLY A 69 2.17 -1.79 -26.41
C GLY A 69 0.66 -1.56 -26.48
N GLY A 70 -0.03 -1.42 -25.34
CA GLY A 70 -1.49 -1.23 -25.32
C GLY A 70 -1.97 0.22 -25.19
N PHE A 71 -1.20 1.10 -24.54
CA PHE A 71 -1.72 2.40 -24.09
C PHE A 71 -1.41 3.58 -24.99
N PHE A 72 -0.31 3.51 -25.74
CA PHE A 72 0.21 4.63 -26.51
C PHE A 72 0.69 4.16 -27.88
N ASP A 73 0.64 5.04 -28.87
CA ASP A 73 1.33 4.83 -30.14
C ASP A 73 2.86 4.91 -29.92
N GLU A 74 3.51 3.76 -29.94
CA GLU A 74 4.94 3.59 -29.67
C GLU A 74 5.83 4.41 -30.63
N THR A 75 5.33 4.73 -31.83
CA THR A 75 6.08 5.49 -32.83
C THR A 75 6.22 6.97 -32.48
N LEU A 76 5.31 7.49 -31.65
CA LEU A 76 5.27 8.89 -31.24
C LEU A 76 5.80 9.11 -29.83
N VAL A 77 5.93 8.05 -29.04
CA VAL A 77 6.47 8.12 -27.67
C VAL A 77 7.98 8.10 -27.70
N THR A 78 8.62 9.04 -27.00
CA THR A 78 10.07 9.10 -26.85
C THR A 78 10.50 8.75 -25.41
N PRO A 79 11.74 8.28 -25.19
CA PRO A 79 12.28 8.06 -23.84
C PRO A 79 12.17 9.30 -22.93
N VAL A 80 12.28 10.50 -23.50
CA VAL A 80 12.18 11.78 -22.77
C VAL A 80 10.76 12.00 -22.22
N ILE A 81 9.73 11.68 -23.01
CA ILE A 81 8.31 11.74 -22.57
C ILE A 81 8.06 10.75 -21.44
N VAL A 82 8.61 9.53 -21.54
CA VAL A 82 8.48 8.52 -20.48
C VAL A 82 9.18 8.97 -19.19
N LEU A 83 10.36 9.61 -19.30
CA LEU A 83 11.05 10.20 -18.14
C LEU A 83 10.18 11.25 -17.42
N ALA A 84 9.53 12.11 -18.18
CA ALA A 84 8.61 13.12 -17.65
C ALA A 84 7.42 12.48 -16.93
N GLY A 85 6.82 11.45 -17.53
CA GLY A 85 5.71 10.73 -16.92
C GLY A 85 6.09 10.01 -15.62
N LEU A 86 7.25 9.35 -15.58
CA LEU A 86 7.80 8.75 -14.37
C LEU A 86 8.09 9.79 -13.29
N THR A 87 8.58 10.98 -13.67
CA THR A 87 8.79 12.10 -12.73
C THR A 87 7.48 12.51 -12.08
N GLY A 88 6.40 12.64 -12.86
CA GLY A 88 5.06 12.92 -12.34
C GLY A 88 4.57 11.84 -11.37
N ALA A 89 4.76 10.58 -11.72
CA ALA A 89 4.38 9.45 -10.88
C ALA A 89 5.14 9.39 -9.55
N ILE A 90 6.47 9.56 -9.57
CA ILE A 90 7.31 9.54 -8.37
C ILE A 90 6.97 10.70 -7.44
N ILE A 91 6.91 11.93 -7.97
CA ILE A 91 6.61 13.11 -7.14
C ILE A 91 5.25 12.94 -6.48
N TRP A 92 4.24 12.49 -7.23
CA TRP A 92 2.90 12.29 -6.69
C TRP A 92 2.87 11.23 -5.59
N ASN A 93 3.51 10.07 -5.81
CA ASN A 93 3.63 9.00 -4.80
C ASN A 93 4.35 9.47 -3.53
N LEU A 94 5.41 10.27 -3.66
CA LEU A 94 6.14 10.80 -2.51
C LEU A 94 5.31 11.84 -1.75
N ILE A 95 4.54 12.68 -2.44
CA ILE A 95 3.63 13.64 -1.81
C ILE A 95 2.54 12.91 -1.01
N THR A 96 1.86 11.93 -1.61
CA THR A 96 0.80 11.18 -0.92
C THR A 96 1.35 10.37 0.25
N TRP A 97 2.53 9.75 0.09
CA TRP A 97 3.23 9.09 1.19
C TRP A 97 3.58 10.06 2.32
N LEU A 98 4.09 11.25 2.00
CA LEU A 98 4.45 12.26 2.99
C LEU A 98 3.25 12.56 3.89
N PHE A 99 2.07 12.75 3.28
CA PHE A 99 0.78 12.96 3.93
C PHE A 99 0.13 11.69 4.52
N GLY A 100 0.73 10.51 4.33
CA GLY A 100 0.17 9.23 4.77
C GLY A 100 -1.16 8.90 4.12
N LEU A 101 -1.43 9.44 2.93
CA LEU A 101 -2.63 9.20 2.14
C LEU A 101 -2.43 7.89 1.35
N PRO A 102 -3.26 6.86 1.57
CA PRO A 102 -3.18 5.64 0.78
C PRO A 102 -3.68 5.90 -0.65
N SER A 103 -2.76 6.22 -1.55
CA SER A 103 -3.01 6.41 -2.99
C SER A 103 -2.58 5.20 -3.80
N SER A 104 -3.03 5.12 -5.05
CA SER A 104 -2.59 4.07 -5.98
C SER A 104 -1.36 4.50 -6.77
N SER A 105 -0.23 3.83 -6.57
CA SER A 105 0.96 4.01 -7.40
C SER A 105 0.72 3.70 -8.88
N SER A 106 -0.17 2.74 -9.17
CA SER A 106 -0.56 2.42 -10.56
C SER A 106 -1.24 3.61 -11.24
N HIS A 107 -2.17 4.28 -10.55
CA HIS A 107 -2.84 5.47 -11.11
C HIS A 107 -1.91 6.67 -11.20
N ALA A 108 -0.93 6.78 -10.29
CA ALA A 108 0.11 7.80 -10.40
C ALA A 108 0.99 7.55 -11.63
N LEU A 109 1.36 6.30 -11.90
CA LEU A 109 2.10 5.91 -13.11
C LEU A 109 1.32 6.22 -14.39
N PHE A 110 0.09 5.72 -14.50
CA PHE A 110 -0.74 5.95 -15.67
C PHE A 110 -1.05 7.44 -15.84
N GLY A 111 -1.39 8.14 -14.76
CA GLY A 111 -1.62 9.58 -14.79
C GLY A 111 -0.40 10.33 -15.31
N GLY A 112 0.77 10.10 -14.70
CA GLY A 112 2.03 10.71 -15.12
C GLY A 112 2.35 10.47 -16.60
N LEU A 113 2.28 9.22 -17.05
CA LEU A 113 2.52 8.87 -18.46
C LEU A 113 1.49 9.51 -19.40
N ILE A 114 0.20 9.41 -19.10
CA ILE A 114 -0.87 10.02 -19.93
C ILE A 114 -0.66 11.54 -20.03
N GLY A 115 -0.38 12.21 -18.91
CA GLY A 115 -0.14 13.65 -18.89
C GLY A 115 1.09 14.05 -19.70
N ALA A 116 2.19 13.32 -19.55
CA ALA A 116 3.41 13.56 -20.33
C ALA A 116 3.19 13.31 -21.82
N VAL A 117 2.53 12.22 -22.20
CA VAL A 117 2.24 11.90 -23.61
C VAL A 117 1.31 12.91 -24.25
N ILE A 118 0.25 13.35 -23.56
CA ILE A 118 -0.67 14.37 -24.08
C ILE A 118 0.08 15.66 -24.43
N ILE A 119 1.04 16.06 -23.59
CA ILE A 119 1.79 17.29 -23.79
C ILE A 119 2.92 17.12 -24.81
N GLY A 120 3.72 16.06 -24.71
CA GLY A 120 4.90 15.85 -25.54
C GLY A 120 4.63 15.23 -26.92
N ALA A 121 3.53 14.49 -27.08
CA ALA A 121 3.18 13.79 -28.32
C ALA A 121 1.73 13.99 -28.77
N GLY A 122 0.94 14.79 -28.04
CA GLY A 122 -0.44 15.10 -28.40
C GLY A 122 -1.48 14.08 -27.90
N VAL A 123 -2.74 14.53 -27.87
CA VAL A 123 -3.88 13.74 -27.34
C VAL A 123 -4.16 12.48 -28.15
N GLY A 124 -3.95 12.53 -29.47
CA GLY A 124 -4.22 11.41 -30.39
C GLY A 124 -3.31 10.19 -30.16
N THR A 125 -2.17 10.38 -29.49
CA THR A 125 -1.20 9.32 -29.18
C THR A 125 -1.69 8.38 -28.08
N VAL A 126 -2.69 8.78 -27.28
CA VAL A 126 -3.24 7.97 -26.19
C VAL A 126 -4.40 7.13 -26.67
N HIS A 127 -4.31 5.81 -26.53
CA HIS A 127 -5.40 4.88 -26.82
C HIS A 127 -6.42 4.84 -25.67
N PHE A 128 -7.28 5.87 -25.60
CA PHE A 128 -8.26 6.03 -24.52
C PHE A 128 -9.20 4.82 -24.35
N GLY A 129 -9.54 4.10 -25.41
CA GLY A 129 -10.33 2.86 -25.31
C GLY A 129 -9.62 1.77 -24.48
N VAL A 130 -8.31 1.63 -24.65
CA VAL A 130 -7.49 0.69 -23.86
C VAL A 130 -7.31 1.21 -22.44
N VAL A 131 -7.01 2.50 -22.27
CA VAL A 131 -6.91 3.13 -20.94
C VAL A 131 -8.20 2.94 -20.13
N ILE A 132 -9.37 3.15 -20.74
CA ILE A 132 -10.67 2.98 -20.06
C ILE A 132 -10.89 1.51 -19.69
N SER A 133 -10.72 0.59 -20.62
CA SER A 133 -11.02 -0.83 -20.43
C SER A 133 -10.02 -1.55 -19.51
N LYS A 134 -8.74 -1.19 -19.54
CA LYS A 134 -7.66 -1.87 -18.82
C LYS A 134 -7.19 -1.16 -17.55
N VAL A 135 -7.55 0.12 -17.34
CA VAL A 135 -7.18 0.90 -16.15
C VAL A 135 -8.41 1.39 -15.39
N PHE A 136 -9.25 2.25 -16.00
CA PHE A 136 -10.36 2.89 -15.28
C PHE A 136 -11.45 1.91 -14.86
N LEU A 137 -11.89 1.03 -15.75
CA LEU A 137 -12.95 0.08 -15.44
C LEU A 137 -12.52 -0.89 -14.32
N PRO A 138 -11.32 -1.53 -14.37
CA PRO A 138 -10.80 -2.30 -13.24
C PRO A 138 -10.64 -1.48 -11.96
N ALA A 139 -10.25 -0.21 -12.04
CA ALA A 139 -10.07 0.65 -10.86
C ALA A 139 -11.36 0.89 -10.07
N VAL A 140 -12.51 0.92 -10.75
CA VAL A 140 -13.83 1.08 -10.12
C VAL A 140 -14.43 -0.28 -9.75
N ALA A 141 -14.34 -1.27 -10.65
CA ALA A 141 -14.97 -2.57 -10.45
C ALA A 141 -14.28 -3.42 -9.39
N ALA A 142 -12.94 -3.46 -9.39
CA ALA A 142 -12.21 -4.41 -8.56
C ALA A 142 -12.34 -4.18 -7.05
N PRO A 143 -12.37 -2.94 -6.52
CA PRO A 143 -12.60 -2.70 -5.10
C PRO A 143 -13.98 -3.20 -4.64
N VAL A 144 -14.99 -3.07 -5.51
CA VAL A 144 -16.35 -3.55 -5.24
C VAL A 144 -16.38 -5.07 -5.26
N ILE A 145 -15.81 -5.69 -6.30
CA ILE A 145 -15.73 -7.16 -6.42
C ILE A 145 -14.98 -7.77 -5.23
N ALA A 146 -13.82 -7.22 -4.90
CA ALA A 146 -13.00 -7.69 -3.79
C ALA A 146 -13.69 -7.47 -2.43
N GLY A 147 -14.40 -6.34 -2.28
CA GLY A 147 -15.22 -6.06 -1.10
C GLY A 147 -16.38 -7.05 -0.94
N LEU A 148 -17.12 -7.36 -2.01
CA LEU A 148 -18.18 -8.35 -2.00
C LEU A 148 -17.65 -9.77 -1.71
N ALA A 149 -16.51 -10.13 -2.30
CA ALA A 149 -15.84 -11.39 -2.05
C ALA A 149 -15.40 -11.51 -0.58
N ALA A 150 -14.78 -10.47 -0.02
CA ALA A 150 -14.37 -10.43 1.39
C ALA A 150 -15.57 -10.47 2.35
N ALA A 151 -16.65 -9.77 2.02
CA ALA A 151 -17.90 -9.77 2.79
C ALA A 151 -18.56 -11.16 2.80
N SER A 152 -18.51 -11.85 1.66
CA SER A 152 -19.03 -13.22 1.53
C SER A 152 -18.15 -14.22 2.27
N ALA A 153 -16.83 -14.11 2.13
CA ALA A 153 -15.86 -14.97 2.80
C ALA A 153 -15.98 -14.88 4.33
N ILE A 154 -16.14 -13.69 4.90
CA ILE A 154 -16.32 -13.54 6.36
C ILE A 154 -17.66 -14.09 6.83
N LYS A 155 -18.76 -13.89 6.07
CA LYS A 155 -20.07 -14.47 6.40
C LYS A 155 -20.05 -16.00 6.40
N ILE A 156 -19.38 -16.60 5.41
CA ILE A 156 -19.20 -18.05 5.34
C ILE A 156 -18.36 -18.53 6.52
N SER A 157 -17.24 -17.85 6.80
CA SER A 157 -16.39 -18.17 7.96
C SER A 157 -17.18 -18.11 9.28
N ASP A 158 -17.96 -17.05 9.50
CA ASP A 158 -18.79 -16.91 10.69
C ASP A 158 -19.88 -17.98 10.77
N ALA A 159 -20.52 -18.34 9.65
CA ALA A 159 -21.55 -19.39 9.60
C ALA A 159 -20.99 -20.79 9.88
N VAL A 160 -19.80 -21.11 9.37
CA VAL A 160 -19.14 -22.40 9.60
C VAL A 160 -18.60 -22.50 11.04
N THR A 161 -18.19 -21.37 11.63
CA THR A 161 -17.59 -21.36 12.97
C THR A 161 -18.56 -21.03 14.10
N SER A 162 -19.78 -20.58 13.81
CA SER A 162 -20.76 -20.15 14.84
C SER A 162 -21.10 -21.25 15.84
N ASN A 163 -21.04 -22.51 15.42
CA ASN A 163 -21.39 -23.67 16.24
C ASN A 163 -20.18 -24.33 16.91
N LEU A 164 -18.97 -23.79 16.69
CA LEU A 164 -17.75 -24.35 17.26
C LEU A 164 -17.43 -23.70 18.60
N PRO A 165 -17.00 -24.48 19.63
CA PRO A 165 -16.51 -23.90 20.87
C PRO A 165 -15.32 -22.98 20.56
N LYS A 166 -15.33 -21.75 21.10
CA LYS A 166 -14.25 -20.76 20.92
C LYS A 166 -12.97 -21.19 21.64
N LYS A 167 -12.32 -22.24 21.16
CA LYS A 167 -11.07 -22.78 21.70
C LYS A 167 -9.88 -21.91 21.28
N LYS A 168 -8.84 -21.89 22.11
CA LYS A 168 -7.55 -21.22 21.80
C LYS A 168 -6.96 -21.68 20.44
N SER A 169 -7.23 -22.91 20.02
CA SER A 169 -6.80 -23.47 18.72
C SER A 169 -7.40 -22.73 17.51
N ALA A 170 -8.68 -22.34 17.56
CA ALA A 170 -9.34 -21.61 16.47
C ALA A 170 -8.71 -20.23 16.24
N LYS A 171 -8.39 -19.51 17.33
CA LYS A 171 -7.66 -18.23 17.26
C LYS A 171 -6.26 -18.38 16.64
N LYS A 172 -5.54 -19.47 16.97
CA LYS A 172 -4.24 -19.79 16.37
C LYS A 172 -4.37 -20.09 14.87
N GLY A 173 -5.41 -20.84 14.47
CA GLY A 173 -5.72 -21.14 13.08
C GLY A 173 -5.94 -19.89 12.24
N PHE A 174 -6.80 -18.97 12.68
CA PHE A 174 -7.05 -17.72 11.96
C PHE A 174 -5.84 -16.79 11.90
N ARG A 175 -5.00 -16.78 12.94
CA ARG A 175 -3.74 -16.04 12.93
C ARG A 175 -2.81 -16.57 11.83
N ASN A 176 -2.70 -17.88 11.68
CA ASN A 176 -1.91 -18.51 10.63
C ASN A 176 -2.52 -18.27 9.24
N ALA A 177 -3.84 -18.36 9.11
CA ALA A 177 -4.55 -18.07 7.86
C ALA A 177 -4.34 -16.61 7.42
N GLN A 178 -4.34 -15.66 8.36
CA GLN A 178 -4.04 -14.25 8.06
C GLN A 178 -2.59 -14.07 7.60
N ALA A 179 -1.63 -14.71 8.27
CA ALA A 179 -0.23 -14.67 7.86
C ALA A 179 -0.04 -15.24 6.44
N PHE A 180 -0.68 -16.38 6.15
CA PHE A 180 -0.64 -17.02 4.83
C PHE A 180 -1.25 -16.15 3.74
N THR A 181 -2.46 -15.63 3.96
CA THR A 181 -3.13 -14.75 2.98
C THR A 181 -2.38 -13.43 2.79
N ALA A 182 -1.74 -12.87 3.82
CA ALA A 182 -0.86 -11.72 3.68
C ALA A 182 0.37 -12.02 2.79
N ALA A 183 0.95 -13.22 2.92
CA ALA A 183 1.98 -13.70 2.01
C ALA A 183 1.45 -13.78 0.57
N LEU A 184 0.25 -14.32 0.35
CA LEU A 184 -0.38 -14.35 -0.97
C LEU A 184 -0.63 -12.96 -1.54
N VAL A 185 -1.04 -11.98 -0.72
CA VAL A 185 -1.19 -10.59 -1.19
C VAL A 185 0.16 -10.01 -1.61
N ALA A 186 1.25 -10.27 -0.88
CA ALA A 186 2.58 -9.84 -1.30
C ALA A 186 3.00 -10.51 -2.62
N LEU A 187 2.84 -11.83 -2.74
CA LEU A 187 3.13 -12.53 -3.99
C LEU A 187 2.33 -11.92 -5.17
N ALA A 188 1.02 -11.74 -5.00
CA ALA A 188 0.14 -11.14 -6.00
C ALA A 188 0.51 -9.69 -6.32
N HIS A 189 0.98 -8.93 -5.33
CA HIS A 189 1.49 -7.58 -5.54
C HIS A 189 2.72 -7.61 -6.47
N GLY A 190 3.67 -8.51 -6.24
CA GLY A 190 4.81 -8.74 -7.16
C GLY A 190 4.36 -9.08 -8.59
N THR A 191 3.37 -9.98 -8.75
CA THR A 191 2.86 -10.37 -10.08
C THR A 191 2.11 -9.25 -10.78
N SER A 192 1.74 -8.16 -10.11
CA SER A 192 1.04 -7.04 -10.73
C SER A 192 1.93 -5.82 -10.86
N ASP A 193 2.43 -5.29 -9.75
CA ASP A 193 3.13 -4.00 -9.71
C ASP A 193 4.57 -4.08 -10.21
N GLY A 194 5.29 -5.18 -9.89
CA GLY A 194 6.65 -5.38 -10.42
C GLY A 194 6.65 -5.38 -11.95
N GLN A 195 5.59 -5.90 -12.56
CA GLN A 195 5.44 -5.90 -14.02
C GLN A 195 5.16 -4.51 -14.61
N LYS A 196 4.63 -3.56 -13.84
CA LYS A 196 4.31 -2.23 -14.37
C LYS A 196 5.59 -1.49 -14.77
N THR A 197 6.60 -1.54 -13.91
CA THR A 197 7.92 -0.99 -14.20
C THR A 197 8.60 -1.75 -15.33
N MET A 198 8.46 -3.08 -15.38
CA MET A 198 8.98 -3.87 -16.52
C MET A 198 8.39 -3.38 -17.85
N GLY A 199 7.06 -3.17 -17.90
CA GLY A 199 6.39 -2.66 -19.10
C GLY A 199 6.86 -1.27 -19.51
N VAL A 200 7.11 -0.37 -18.55
CA VAL A 200 7.64 0.97 -18.84
C VAL A 200 9.07 0.92 -19.38
N ILE A 201 9.94 0.10 -18.78
CA ILE A 201 11.31 -0.08 -19.27
C ILE A 201 11.27 -0.69 -20.68
N THR A 202 10.44 -1.70 -20.91
CA THR A 202 10.26 -2.30 -22.24
C THR A 202 9.75 -1.30 -23.27
N LEU A 203 8.75 -0.48 -22.93
CA LEU A 203 8.26 0.60 -23.80
C LEU A 203 9.40 1.52 -24.24
N VAL A 204 10.30 1.88 -23.32
CA VAL A 204 11.43 2.78 -23.61
C VAL A 204 12.47 2.11 -24.50
N LEU A 205 12.73 0.81 -24.29
CA LEU A 205 13.64 0.04 -25.14
C LEU A 205 13.08 -0.10 -26.55
N VAL A 206 11.77 -0.30 -26.69
CA VAL A 206 11.11 -0.38 -27.99
C VAL A 206 11.10 0.98 -28.70
N ALA A 207 10.70 2.05 -28.00
CA ALA A 207 10.73 3.43 -28.51
C ALA A 207 12.15 3.88 -28.94
N ALA A 208 13.19 3.34 -28.31
CA ALA A 208 14.58 3.62 -28.66
C ALA A 208 15.16 2.70 -29.76
N ASN A 209 14.35 1.81 -30.35
CA ASN A 209 14.78 0.77 -31.30
C ASN A 209 15.88 -0.16 -30.75
N LEU A 210 15.92 -0.34 -29.43
CA LEU A 210 16.85 -1.26 -28.75
C LEU A 210 16.24 -2.63 -28.49
N GLN A 211 14.93 -2.76 -28.69
CA GLN A 211 14.18 -3.99 -28.55
C GLN A 211 13.04 -4.00 -29.59
N SER A 212 12.76 -5.16 -30.18
CA SER A 212 11.63 -5.29 -31.11
C SER A 212 10.30 -5.22 -30.36
N PRO A 213 9.25 -4.62 -30.94
CA PRO A 213 7.89 -4.66 -30.39
C PRO A 213 7.43 -6.11 -30.11
N ASP A 214 6.47 -6.26 -29.21
CA ASP A 214 5.82 -7.55 -28.85
C ASP A 214 6.71 -8.66 -28.26
N THR A 215 7.98 -8.39 -27.97
CA THR A 215 8.92 -9.39 -27.42
C THR A 215 8.83 -9.59 -25.89
N GLY A 216 8.08 -8.73 -25.19
CA GLY A 216 7.96 -8.74 -23.72
C GLY A 216 9.25 -8.32 -22.99
N PRO A 217 9.26 -8.21 -21.65
CA PRO A 217 10.44 -7.72 -20.93
C PRO A 217 11.61 -8.72 -20.94
N HIS A 218 12.82 -8.20 -21.20
CA HIS A 218 14.05 -8.99 -21.09
C HIS A 218 14.29 -9.47 -19.65
N TRP A 219 15.02 -10.59 -19.51
CA TRP A 219 15.28 -11.21 -18.20
C TRP A 219 15.92 -10.26 -17.17
N TRP A 220 16.81 -9.36 -17.61
CA TRP A 220 17.47 -8.40 -16.71
C TRP A 220 16.49 -7.30 -16.26
N VAL A 221 15.50 -6.96 -17.08
CA VAL A 221 14.41 -6.02 -16.71
C VAL A 221 13.56 -6.67 -15.62
N ILE A 222 13.21 -7.95 -15.79
CA ILE A 222 12.46 -8.73 -14.80
C ILE A 222 13.22 -8.78 -13.47
N GLY A 223 14.50 -9.16 -13.51
CA GLY A 223 15.34 -9.26 -12.32
C GLY A 223 15.56 -7.92 -11.62
N SER A 224 15.86 -6.86 -12.36
CA SER A 224 16.12 -5.53 -11.79
C SER A 224 14.86 -4.87 -11.21
N ALA A 225 13.72 -4.94 -11.90
CA ALA A 225 12.43 -4.46 -11.39
C ALA A 225 12.01 -5.28 -10.15
N GLY A 226 12.06 -6.61 -10.23
CA GLY A 226 11.76 -7.50 -9.10
C GLY A 226 12.58 -7.16 -7.85
N LEU A 227 13.89 -6.93 -8.00
CA LEU A 227 14.75 -6.49 -6.91
C LEU A 227 14.39 -5.08 -6.41
N ALA A 228 14.11 -4.14 -7.30
CA ALA A 228 13.74 -2.77 -6.92
C ALA A 228 12.46 -2.73 -6.07
N ILE A 229 11.37 -3.37 -6.53
CA ILE A 229 10.12 -3.45 -5.75
C ILE A 229 10.33 -4.21 -4.43
N GLY A 230 11.12 -5.28 -4.42
CA GLY A 230 11.47 -6.03 -3.21
C GLY A 230 12.21 -5.17 -2.17
N LEU A 231 13.25 -4.45 -2.59
CA LEU A 231 14.02 -3.55 -1.74
C LEU A 231 13.19 -2.37 -1.22
N GLY A 232 12.31 -1.83 -2.07
CA GLY A 232 11.33 -0.82 -1.66
C GLY A 232 10.43 -1.36 -0.55
N THR A 233 9.87 -2.55 -0.76
CA THR A 233 8.98 -3.22 0.19
C THR A 233 9.66 -3.48 1.53
N TYR A 234 10.93 -3.88 1.49
CA TYR A 234 11.75 -4.07 2.69
C TYR A 234 11.94 -2.76 3.48
N SER A 235 12.13 -1.63 2.78
CA SER A 235 12.27 -0.30 3.39
C SER A 235 10.97 0.15 4.09
N GLY A 236 9.84 -0.34 3.60
CA GLY A 236 8.51 -0.21 4.19
C GLY A 236 7.85 1.16 3.96
N GLY A 237 6.54 1.24 4.21
CA GLY A 237 5.71 2.43 4.03
C GLY A 237 5.07 2.88 5.32
N TRP A 238 5.84 3.05 6.39
CA TRP A 238 5.33 3.17 7.76
C TRP A 238 4.26 4.26 7.94
N ARG A 239 4.37 5.39 7.24
CA ARG A 239 3.33 6.45 7.24
C ARG A 239 1.97 5.96 6.74
N ILE A 240 1.96 5.24 5.62
CA ILE A 240 0.73 4.69 5.01
C ILE A 240 0.23 3.51 5.84
N MET A 241 1.15 2.66 6.31
CA MET A 241 0.83 1.51 7.17
C MET A 241 0.14 1.93 8.46
N ARG A 242 0.55 3.07 9.04
CA ARG A 242 -0.13 3.69 10.18
C ARG A 242 -1.59 4.04 9.85
N THR A 243 -1.83 4.66 8.70
CA THR A 243 -3.18 5.03 8.24
C THR A 243 -4.05 3.80 7.99
N LEU A 244 -3.53 2.75 7.33
CA LEU A 244 -4.30 1.55 6.99
C LEU A 244 -4.55 0.62 8.18
N GLY A 245 -3.57 0.43 9.08
CA GLY A 245 -3.61 -0.63 10.10
C GLY A 245 -4.71 -0.48 11.16
N LYS A 246 -5.15 0.75 11.47
CA LYS A 246 -6.23 1.01 12.45
C LYS A 246 -7.26 2.04 11.95
N GLY A 247 -7.14 2.50 10.71
CA GLY A 247 -7.87 3.67 10.22
C GLY A 247 -9.28 3.39 9.70
N ILE A 248 -9.53 2.24 9.07
CA ILE A 248 -10.73 2.00 8.25
C ILE A 248 -11.71 1.04 8.94
N VAL A 249 -11.24 -0.14 9.32
CA VAL A 249 -12.01 -1.18 10.02
C VAL A 249 -11.15 -1.68 11.18
N LYS A 250 -11.76 -2.01 12.33
CA LYS A 250 -11.07 -2.76 13.39
C LYS A 250 -10.99 -4.22 12.93
N ILE A 251 -9.86 -4.59 12.33
CA ILE A 251 -9.67 -5.91 11.72
C ILE A 251 -9.28 -6.92 12.80
N ASP A 252 -10.07 -7.99 12.94
CA ASP A 252 -9.68 -9.23 13.64
C ASP A 252 -8.97 -10.20 12.67
N THR A 253 -8.32 -11.26 13.18
CA THR A 253 -7.56 -12.23 12.36
C THR A 253 -8.42 -12.91 11.28
N GLU A 254 -9.70 -13.18 11.59
CA GLU A 254 -10.69 -13.74 10.67
C GLU A 254 -10.98 -12.80 9.49
N GLN A 255 -11.28 -11.54 9.79
CA GLN A 255 -11.51 -10.50 8.78
C GLN A 255 -10.25 -10.23 7.96
N GLY A 256 -9.08 -10.27 8.59
CA GLY A 256 -7.79 -10.11 7.93
C GLY A 256 -7.51 -11.24 6.94
N ALA A 257 -7.81 -12.48 7.31
CA ALA A 257 -7.67 -13.63 6.42
C ALA A 257 -8.65 -13.54 5.23
N ALA A 258 -9.93 -13.22 5.49
CA ALA A 258 -10.94 -13.05 4.46
C ALA A 258 -10.64 -11.89 3.49
N ALA A 259 -10.18 -10.75 4.01
CA ALA A 259 -9.78 -9.61 3.19
C ALA A 259 -8.50 -9.92 2.39
N GLY A 260 -7.53 -10.60 3.01
CA GLY A 260 -6.29 -11.00 2.36
C GLY A 260 -6.52 -11.98 1.20
N SER A 261 -7.37 -12.99 1.38
CA SER A 261 -7.70 -13.94 0.32
C SER A 261 -8.42 -13.27 -0.86
N ALA A 262 -9.45 -12.46 -0.59
CA ALA A 262 -10.17 -11.72 -1.63
C ALA A 262 -9.25 -10.78 -2.40
N THR A 263 -8.34 -10.09 -1.70
CA THR A 263 -7.34 -9.20 -2.30
C THR A 263 -6.38 -9.97 -3.21
N ALA A 264 -5.79 -11.06 -2.71
CA ALA A 264 -4.83 -11.86 -3.46
C ALA A 264 -5.47 -12.45 -4.74
N VAL A 265 -6.66 -13.05 -4.61
CA VAL A 265 -7.38 -13.63 -5.77
C VAL A 265 -7.71 -12.57 -6.80
N THR A 266 -8.21 -11.40 -6.37
CA THR A 266 -8.57 -10.32 -7.30
C THR A 266 -7.34 -9.79 -8.05
N ILE A 267 -6.22 -9.59 -7.35
CA ILE A 267 -4.97 -9.12 -7.97
C ILE A 267 -4.42 -10.18 -8.94
N LEU A 268 -4.38 -11.46 -8.56
CA LEU A 268 -3.89 -12.53 -9.42
C LEU A 268 -4.75 -12.71 -10.68
N ALA A 269 -6.08 -12.71 -10.53
CA ALA A 269 -7.00 -12.78 -11.66
C ALA A 269 -6.81 -11.59 -12.61
N SER A 270 -6.67 -10.39 -12.05
CA SER A 270 -6.40 -9.19 -12.83
C SER A 270 -5.05 -9.21 -13.55
N ALA A 271 -4.00 -9.69 -12.89
CA ALA A 271 -2.67 -9.82 -13.48
C ALA A 271 -2.68 -10.81 -14.65
N HIS A 272 -3.44 -11.90 -14.53
CA HIS A 272 -3.62 -12.87 -15.62
C HIS A 272 -4.34 -12.27 -16.84
N LEU A 273 -5.26 -11.31 -16.62
CA LEU A 273 -5.96 -10.59 -17.69
C LEU A 273 -5.15 -9.39 -18.25
N GLY A 274 -3.95 -9.15 -17.72
CA GLY A 274 -3.10 -8.01 -18.08
C GLY A 274 -3.66 -6.65 -17.66
N PHE A 275 -4.58 -6.59 -16.69
CA PHE A 275 -5.20 -5.34 -16.28
C PHE A 275 -4.28 -4.52 -15.36
N GLY A 276 -4.23 -3.20 -15.59
CA GLY A 276 -3.46 -2.21 -14.81
C GLY A 276 -4.13 -1.87 -13.48
N LEU A 277 -4.43 -2.89 -12.68
CA LEU A 277 -5.22 -2.74 -11.45
C LEU A 277 -4.41 -2.13 -10.30
N SER A 278 -5.13 -1.37 -9.46
CA SER A 278 -4.65 -0.79 -8.21
C SER A 278 -4.78 -1.76 -7.04
N THR A 279 -3.66 -2.25 -6.53
CA THR A 279 -3.62 -3.11 -5.33
C THR A 279 -4.15 -2.37 -4.10
N THR A 280 -3.86 -1.07 -3.97
CA THR A 280 -4.38 -0.20 -2.91
C THR A 280 -5.91 -0.15 -2.89
N HIS A 281 -6.55 0.01 -4.06
CA HIS A 281 -8.01 0.08 -4.11
C HIS A 281 -8.64 -1.29 -3.78
N VAL A 282 -8.06 -2.38 -4.31
CA VAL A 282 -8.55 -3.74 -4.04
C VAL A 282 -8.38 -4.12 -2.58
N SER A 283 -7.20 -3.91 -1.99
CA SER A 283 -6.96 -4.20 -0.57
C SER A 283 -7.90 -3.40 0.32
N THR A 284 -8.07 -2.11 0.04
CA THR A 284 -9.02 -1.26 0.77
C THR A 284 -10.46 -1.74 0.61
N GLY A 285 -10.88 -2.09 -0.60
CA GLY A 285 -12.21 -2.64 -0.89
C GLY A 285 -12.48 -3.92 -0.10
N SER A 286 -11.53 -4.85 -0.09
CA SER A 286 -11.58 -6.08 0.70
C SER A 286 -11.65 -5.83 2.20
N ILE A 287 -10.88 -4.88 2.73
CA ILE A 287 -10.90 -4.51 4.14
C ILE A 287 -12.26 -3.92 4.54
N ILE A 288 -12.81 -3.01 3.73
CA ILE A 288 -14.14 -2.44 3.96
C ILE A 288 -15.20 -3.55 3.88
N GLY A 289 -15.10 -4.42 2.87
CA GLY A 289 -15.99 -5.55 2.67
C GLY A 289 -16.02 -6.54 3.82
N SER A 290 -14.86 -6.93 4.36
CA SER A 290 -14.78 -7.80 5.54
C SER A 290 -15.34 -7.13 6.80
N GLY A 291 -15.28 -5.79 6.89
CA GLY A 291 -15.99 -4.99 7.88
C GLY A 291 -17.51 -5.08 7.73
N ILE A 292 -18.04 -4.74 6.55
CA ILE A 292 -19.48 -4.77 6.25
C ILE A 292 -20.07 -6.18 6.44
N GLY A 293 -19.32 -7.21 6.07
CA GLY A 293 -19.76 -8.60 6.14
C GLY A 293 -19.95 -9.13 7.56
N ARG A 294 -19.27 -8.54 8.56
CA ARG A 294 -19.27 -9.03 9.94
C ARG A 294 -20.24 -8.23 10.82
N LYS A 295 -21.13 -8.95 11.50
CA LYS A 295 -22.10 -8.34 12.43
C LYS A 295 -21.37 -7.62 13.58
N GLY A 296 -21.74 -6.36 13.82
CA GLY A 296 -21.17 -5.54 14.90
C GLY A 296 -19.77 -4.96 14.61
N SER A 297 -19.29 -5.02 13.37
CA SER A 297 -18.05 -4.35 12.98
C SER A 297 -18.30 -2.86 12.66
N ASP A 298 -17.42 -2.00 13.17
CA ASP A 298 -17.49 -0.55 12.92
C ASP A 298 -16.59 -0.14 11.75
N VAL A 299 -17.20 0.25 10.63
CA VAL A 299 -16.50 0.83 9.46
C VAL A 299 -16.44 2.34 9.59
N ARG A 300 -15.24 2.91 9.51
CA ARG A 300 -14.99 4.35 9.61
C ARG A 300 -15.14 5.02 8.24
N TRP A 301 -16.38 5.25 7.82
CA TRP A 301 -16.74 5.86 6.54
C TRP A 301 -16.06 7.21 6.24
N GLY A 302 -15.77 7.99 7.27
CA GLY A 302 -15.02 9.25 7.11
C GLY A 302 -13.61 9.06 6.53
N VAL A 303 -12.92 7.97 6.91
CA VAL A 303 -11.59 7.62 6.38
C VAL A 303 -11.73 7.04 4.97
N ALA A 304 -12.68 6.12 4.75
CA ALA A 304 -12.96 5.55 3.44
C ALA A 304 -13.24 6.64 2.39
N ARG A 305 -14.11 7.61 2.72
CA ARG A 305 -14.40 8.76 1.84
C ARG A 305 -13.15 9.59 1.52
N ARG A 306 -12.28 9.80 2.50
CA ARG A 306 -11.01 10.54 2.29
C ARG A 306 -10.06 9.81 1.34
N MET A 307 -10.06 8.48 1.37
CA MET A 307 -9.28 7.65 0.46
C MET A 307 -9.84 7.72 -0.96
N VAL A 308 -11.16 7.64 -1.14
CA VAL A 308 -11.80 7.81 -2.46
C VAL A 308 -11.42 9.15 -3.08
N TYR A 309 -11.42 10.24 -2.31
CA TYR A 309 -10.95 11.54 -2.81
C TYR A 309 -9.47 11.50 -3.22
N ALA A 310 -8.61 10.85 -2.43
CA ALA A 310 -7.21 10.68 -2.80
C ALA A 310 -7.07 9.90 -4.12
N TRP A 311 -7.85 8.83 -4.29
CA TRP A 311 -7.84 8.00 -5.50
C TRP A 311 -8.26 8.78 -6.75
N LEU A 312 -9.34 9.56 -6.64
CA LEU A 312 -9.81 10.42 -7.73
C LEU A 312 -8.81 11.50 -8.11
N LEU A 313 -8.07 12.04 -7.12
CA LEU A 313 -7.07 13.07 -7.36
C LEU A 313 -5.75 12.50 -7.90
N THR A 314 -5.45 11.23 -7.66
CA THR A 314 -4.14 10.65 -8.00
C THR A 314 -3.82 10.71 -9.49
N LEU A 315 -4.74 10.27 -10.35
CA LEU A 315 -4.49 10.24 -11.79
C LEU A 315 -4.36 11.67 -12.36
N PRO A 316 -5.28 12.62 -12.11
CA PRO A 316 -5.13 14.00 -12.57
C PRO A 316 -3.90 14.70 -11.99
N GLY A 317 -3.63 14.49 -10.69
CA GLY A 317 -2.50 15.09 -10.00
C GLY A 317 -1.17 14.67 -10.61
N ALA A 318 -0.97 13.37 -10.82
CA ALA A 318 0.22 12.86 -11.49
C ALA A 318 0.29 13.30 -12.96
N ALA A 319 -0.85 13.38 -13.67
CA ALA A 319 -0.90 13.85 -15.05
C ALA A 319 -0.47 15.30 -15.21
N VAL A 320 -0.90 16.19 -14.31
CA VAL A 320 -0.46 17.60 -14.32
C VAL A 320 1.05 17.69 -14.12
N VAL A 321 1.60 16.95 -13.15
CA VAL A 321 3.06 16.97 -12.90
C VAL A 321 3.82 16.35 -14.07
N GLY A 322 3.36 15.24 -14.63
CA GLY A 322 3.97 14.58 -15.79
C GLY A 322 3.92 15.44 -17.06
N GLY A 323 2.80 16.11 -17.31
CA GLY A 323 2.67 17.06 -18.42
C GLY A 323 3.59 18.27 -18.26
N ALA A 324 3.65 18.86 -17.05
CA ALA A 324 4.58 19.96 -16.77
C ALA A 324 6.06 19.52 -16.91
N ALA A 325 6.38 18.31 -16.48
CA ALA A 325 7.71 17.72 -16.68
C ALA A 325 8.03 17.55 -18.17
N SER A 326 7.05 17.21 -19.02
CA SER A 326 7.26 17.05 -20.46
C SER A 326 7.65 18.38 -21.13
N LEU A 327 7.00 19.49 -20.77
CA LEU A 327 7.36 20.82 -21.28
C LEU A 327 8.82 21.20 -21.00
N LEU A 328 9.34 20.78 -19.85
CA LEU A 328 10.76 20.97 -19.50
C LEU A 328 11.65 20.02 -20.28
N ALA A 329 11.22 18.77 -20.43
CA ALA A 329 11.98 17.72 -21.11
C ALA A 329 12.15 17.99 -22.61
N ASP A 330 11.17 18.65 -23.23
CA ASP A 330 11.18 19.05 -24.66
C ASP A 330 12.27 20.09 -25.01
N GLN A 331 12.93 20.69 -24.01
CA GLN A 331 14.07 21.62 -24.19
C GLN A 331 15.41 20.90 -24.49
N GLY A 332 15.35 19.65 -24.94
CA GLY A 332 16.51 18.82 -25.26
C GLY A 332 17.29 18.35 -24.03
N ILE A 333 18.62 18.20 -24.18
CA ILE A 333 19.50 17.64 -23.14
C ILE A 333 19.50 18.52 -21.88
N ALA A 334 19.55 19.84 -22.05
CA ALA A 334 19.50 20.77 -20.92
C ALA A 334 18.19 20.60 -20.14
N GLY A 335 17.06 20.50 -20.85
CA GLY A 335 15.75 20.19 -20.27
C GLY A 335 15.74 18.88 -19.47
N THR A 336 16.31 17.82 -20.05
CA THR A 336 16.43 16.50 -19.39
C THR A 336 17.27 16.56 -18.10
N ILE A 337 18.41 17.27 -18.12
CA ILE A 337 19.27 17.42 -16.94
C ILE A 337 18.55 18.23 -15.86
N ILE A 338 17.88 19.32 -16.23
CA ILE A 338 17.09 20.15 -15.32
C ILE A 338 15.96 19.31 -14.70
N LEU A 339 15.27 18.50 -15.50
CA LEU A 339 14.21 17.61 -15.02
C LEU A 339 14.75 16.63 -13.96
N LEU A 340 15.84 15.93 -14.26
CA LEU A 340 16.48 15.00 -13.31
C LEU A 340 16.94 15.70 -12.02
N ALA A 341 17.53 16.90 -12.14
CA ALA A 341 17.94 17.70 -10.99
C ALA A 341 16.71 18.12 -10.16
N SER A 342 15.64 18.57 -10.81
CA SER A 342 14.40 18.98 -10.15
C SER A 342 13.72 17.81 -9.41
N LEU A 343 13.72 16.61 -10.01
CA LEU A 343 13.25 15.38 -9.37
C LEU A 343 14.10 15.05 -8.14
N GLY A 344 15.43 15.10 -8.26
CA GLY A 344 16.34 14.87 -7.14
C GLY A 344 16.11 15.85 -5.98
N VAL A 345 15.95 17.14 -6.28
CA VAL A 345 15.65 18.18 -5.29
C VAL A 345 14.28 17.94 -4.65
N ALA A 346 13.24 17.64 -5.43
CA ALA A 346 11.91 17.34 -4.90
C ALA A 346 11.93 16.13 -3.95
N CYS A 347 12.60 15.04 -4.36
CA CYS A 347 12.81 13.84 -3.52
C CYS A 347 13.53 14.20 -2.21
N LEU A 348 14.61 14.99 -2.27
CA LEU A 348 15.36 15.41 -1.10
C LEU A 348 14.52 16.29 -0.17
N VAL A 349 13.79 17.27 -0.70
CA VAL A 349 12.91 18.14 0.08
C VAL A 349 11.83 17.32 0.77
N ILE A 350 11.15 16.41 0.06
CA ILE A 350 10.12 15.54 0.63
C ILE A 350 10.72 14.66 1.73
N TYR A 351 11.90 14.08 1.49
CA TYR A 351 12.62 13.29 2.48
C TYR A 351 12.94 14.11 3.74
N LEU A 352 13.52 15.30 3.61
CA LEU A 352 13.87 16.17 4.74
C LEU A 352 12.62 16.61 5.52
N VAL A 353 11.52 16.94 4.84
CA VAL A 353 10.24 17.26 5.50
C VAL A 353 9.70 16.04 6.25
N SER A 354 9.85 14.83 5.69
CA SER A 354 9.41 13.59 6.33
C SER A 354 10.17 13.28 7.63
N ARG A 355 11.42 13.74 7.78
CA ARG A 355 12.24 13.53 8.99
C ARG A 355 11.75 14.35 10.18
N ARG A 356 11.01 15.44 9.95
CA ARG A 356 10.48 16.30 11.04
C ARG A 356 9.47 15.59 11.95
N ASN A 357 8.73 14.61 11.40
CA ASN A 357 7.77 13.79 12.14
C ASN A 357 7.97 12.32 11.75
N ALA A 358 9.09 11.73 12.15
CA ALA A 358 9.46 10.37 11.74
C ALA A 358 8.43 9.32 12.21
N VAL A 359 7.97 8.51 11.27
CA VAL A 359 7.13 7.34 11.53
C VAL A 359 7.94 6.12 11.14
N ASP A 360 8.13 5.19 12.08
CA ASP A 360 8.96 4.00 11.89
C ASP A 360 8.30 2.77 12.54
N ARG A 361 8.98 1.63 12.44
CA ARG A 361 8.53 0.33 12.98
C ARG A 361 8.18 0.33 14.47
N THR A 362 8.75 1.24 15.27
CA THR A 362 8.54 1.32 16.72
C THR A 362 7.24 2.03 17.06
N ASN A 363 6.84 3.03 16.26
CA ASN A 363 5.71 3.91 16.56
C ASN A 363 4.54 3.77 15.56
N VAL A 364 4.63 2.91 14.55
CA VAL A 364 3.63 2.78 13.49
C VAL A 364 2.23 2.43 14.02
N THR A 365 2.13 1.75 15.17
CA THR A 365 0.87 1.29 15.76
C THR A 365 0.27 2.23 16.82
N GLU A 366 0.95 3.32 17.17
CA GLU A 366 0.59 4.20 18.31
C GLU A 366 -0.58 5.15 18.04
N SER A 367 -0.73 5.64 16.81
CA SER A 367 -1.76 6.64 16.42
C SER A 367 -2.23 6.38 15.00
N PRO A 368 -3.51 6.63 14.65
CA PRO A 368 -3.99 6.52 13.27
C PRO A 368 -3.68 7.76 12.40
N GLU A 369 -3.19 8.87 12.96
CA GLU A 369 -2.94 10.12 12.22
C GLU A 369 -1.46 10.33 11.85
N VAL A 370 -1.23 10.82 10.63
CA VAL A 370 0.07 11.27 10.13
C VAL A 370 0.08 12.81 10.12
N LEU A 371 0.96 13.43 10.92
CA LEU A 371 1.04 14.89 11.10
C LEU A 371 2.19 15.45 10.25
N VAL A 372 1.91 16.40 9.34
CA VAL A 372 2.89 16.78 8.30
C VAL A 372 3.18 18.28 8.20
N LEU A 373 2.26 19.18 8.53
CA LEU A 373 2.50 20.63 8.44
C LEU A 373 1.78 21.40 9.57
N ASN A 374 2.52 22.25 10.30
CA ASN A 374 2.13 23.26 11.32
C ASN A 374 1.06 22.91 12.39
N ALA A 375 0.50 21.70 12.39
CA ALA A 375 -0.29 21.15 13.48
C ALA A 375 0.58 20.54 14.60
N ALA A 376 1.90 20.45 14.40
CA ALA A 376 2.88 19.92 15.34
C ALA A 376 3.50 21.01 16.23
N LYS A 377 2.67 21.78 16.97
CA LYS A 377 3.17 22.28 18.26
C LYS A 377 3.19 21.07 19.22
N PRO A 378 4.21 20.89 20.09
CA PRO A 378 4.26 19.77 21.06
C PRO A 378 2.93 19.56 21.79
N ASN A 379 2.26 20.67 22.14
CA ASN A 379 0.95 20.67 22.79
C ASN A 379 -0.18 20.02 21.97
N LYS A 380 -0.16 20.09 20.63
CA LYS A 380 -1.19 19.45 19.78
C LYS A 380 -0.96 17.95 19.63
N ILE A 381 0.29 17.47 19.61
CA ILE A 381 0.63 16.04 19.64
C ILE A 381 0.19 15.45 20.99
N ALA A 382 0.58 16.09 22.10
CA ALA A 382 0.15 15.69 23.44
C ALA A 382 -1.38 15.73 23.58
N LYS A 383 -2.06 16.71 22.97
CA LYS A 383 -3.53 16.80 22.95
C LYS A 383 -4.18 15.72 22.09
N ALA A 384 -3.63 15.38 20.92
CA ALA A 384 -4.11 14.30 20.06
C ALA A 384 -3.91 12.93 20.71
N GLN A 385 -2.72 12.68 21.29
CA GLN A 385 -2.42 11.48 22.09
C GLN A 385 -3.33 11.39 23.32
N ARG A 386 -3.55 12.48 24.08
CA ARG A 386 -4.52 12.51 25.18
C ARG A 386 -5.95 12.25 24.72
N LYS A 387 -6.36 12.82 23.58
CA LYS A 387 -7.71 12.60 23.02
C LYS A 387 -7.89 11.15 22.56
N TYR A 388 -6.84 10.55 21.99
CA TYR A 388 -6.83 9.15 21.58
C TYR A 388 -6.82 8.21 22.81
N ALA A 389 -5.98 8.46 23.81
CA ALA A 389 -5.96 7.74 25.07
C ALA A 389 -7.31 7.81 25.80
N LYS A 390 -7.96 8.99 25.83
CA LYS A 390 -9.32 9.14 26.37
C LYS A 390 -10.36 8.33 25.57
N ARG A 391 -10.23 8.24 24.24
CA ARG A 391 -11.10 7.39 23.41
C ARG A 391 -10.87 5.91 23.69
N LEU A 392 -9.63 5.46 23.79
CA LEU A 392 -9.28 4.09 24.16
C LEU A 392 -9.80 3.73 25.55
N ALA A 393 -9.62 4.60 26.54
CA ALA A 393 -10.13 4.40 27.89
C ALA A 393 -11.66 4.34 27.91
N LYS A 394 -12.34 5.23 27.17
CA LYS A 394 -13.79 5.20 27.03
C LYS A 394 -14.29 3.92 26.36
N GLN A 395 -13.58 3.45 25.33
CA GLN A 395 -13.94 2.23 24.61
C GLN A 395 -13.70 0.98 25.47
N ALA A 396 -12.59 0.93 26.21
CA ALA A 396 -12.32 -0.12 27.19
C ALA A 396 -13.37 -0.14 28.32
N ALA A 397 -13.82 1.02 28.79
CA ALA A 397 -14.91 1.12 29.77
C ALA A 397 -16.26 0.64 29.22
N LEU A 398 -16.57 0.94 27.95
CA LEU A 398 -17.77 0.42 27.26
C LEU A 398 -17.70 -1.10 27.05
N ASP A 399 -16.52 -1.63 26.74
CA ASP A 399 -16.29 -3.06 26.58
C ASP A 399 -16.34 -3.79 27.94
N ALA A 400 -15.85 -3.17 29.02
CA ALA A 400 -15.95 -3.67 30.39
C ALA A 400 -17.38 -3.62 30.94
N GLY A 401 -18.17 -2.61 30.58
CA GLY A 401 -19.61 -2.51 30.91
C GLY A 401 -20.51 -3.47 30.12
N ARG A 402 -19.96 -4.18 29.13
CA ARG A 402 -20.65 -5.21 28.32
C ARG A 402 -20.34 -6.64 28.78
N VAL A 403 -19.61 -6.82 29.89
CA VAL A 403 -19.42 -8.15 30.49
C VAL A 403 -20.81 -8.66 30.93
N PRO A 404 -21.30 -9.79 30.38
CA PRO A 404 -22.56 -10.37 30.83
C PRO A 404 -22.45 -10.70 32.31
N ALA A 405 -23.49 -10.36 33.08
CA ALA A 405 -23.64 -10.71 34.48
C ALA A 405 -23.80 -12.24 34.66
N HIS A 406 -22.75 -13.02 34.40
CA HIS A 406 -22.68 -14.44 34.69
C HIS A 406 -21.22 -14.87 34.93
N VAL A 407 -20.54 -14.18 35.84
CA VAL A 407 -19.43 -14.75 36.64
C VAL A 407 -19.46 -14.09 38.03
N GLY A 408 -20.60 -14.21 38.73
CA GLY A 408 -20.68 -13.90 40.14
C GLY A 408 -20.37 -15.16 40.93
N GLY A 409 -19.14 -15.31 41.42
CA GLY A 409 -18.81 -16.35 42.40
C GLY A 409 -17.42 -16.97 42.32
N VAL A 410 -16.33 -16.21 42.20
CA VAL A 410 -14.98 -16.70 42.61
C VAL A 410 -14.06 -15.56 43.14
N SER A 411 -14.56 -14.33 43.33
CA SER A 411 -13.66 -13.18 43.59
C SER A 411 -13.37 -12.88 45.07
N SER A 412 -13.99 -13.57 46.03
CA SER A 412 -13.89 -13.22 47.46
C SER A 412 -12.85 -14.01 48.26
N GLU A 413 -12.31 -15.12 47.74
CA GLU A 413 -11.32 -15.94 48.48
C GLU A 413 -9.86 -15.55 48.22
N VAL A 414 -9.57 -14.87 47.12
CA VAL A 414 -8.18 -14.52 46.74
C VAL A 414 -7.72 -13.22 47.40
N THR A 415 -8.64 -12.30 47.73
CA THR A 415 -8.28 -11.03 48.37
C THR A 415 -8.00 -11.15 49.87
N ALA A 416 -8.57 -12.15 50.56
CA ALA A 416 -8.33 -12.36 51.99
C ALA A 416 -6.93 -12.95 52.29
N THR A 417 -6.39 -13.74 51.36
CA THR A 417 -5.10 -14.42 51.53
C THR A 417 -3.87 -13.51 51.26
N GLU A 418 -4.04 -12.38 50.57
CA GLU A 418 -2.98 -11.40 50.34
C GLU A 418 -2.86 -10.38 51.49
N GLU A 419 -3.97 -9.98 52.12
CA GLU A 419 -3.94 -9.10 53.30
C GLU A 419 -3.32 -9.79 54.54
N GLU A 420 -3.60 -11.08 54.76
CA GLU A 420 -2.99 -11.83 55.85
C GLU A 420 -1.47 -12.02 55.67
N ARG A 421 -1.00 -12.19 54.42
CA ARG A 421 0.44 -12.29 54.11
C ARG A 421 1.17 -10.96 54.26
N ALA A 422 0.51 -9.83 53.96
CA ALA A 422 1.09 -8.51 54.15
C ALA A 422 1.23 -8.15 55.64
N GLN A 423 0.27 -8.57 56.48
CA GLN A 423 0.34 -8.33 57.93
C GLN A 423 1.41 -9.19 58.62
N HIS A 424 1.63 -10.44 58.18
CA HIS A 424 2.67 -11.30 58.75
C HIS A 424 4.09 -10.80 58.41
N ALA A 425 4.30 -10.26 57.20
CA ALA A 425 5.59 -9.70 56.79
C ALA A 425 5.95 -8.40 57.54
N SER A 426 4.96 -7.60 57.95
CA SER A 426 5.20 -6.37 58.72
C SER A 426 5.62 -6.62 60.18
N ARG A 427 5.22 -7.76 60.78
CA ARG A 427 5.57 -8.11 62.16
C ARG A 427 6.97 -8.71 62.30
N GLU A 428 7.53 -9.29 61.24
CA GLU A 428 8.89 -9.83 61.25
C GLU A 428 9.97 -8.76 61.06
N SER A 429 9.64 -7.58 60.50
CA SER A 429 10.63 -6.49 60.33
C SER A 429 10.82 -5.60 61.56
N GLU A 430 9.94 -5.69 62.58
CA GLU A 430 10.03 -4.90 63.82
C GLU A 430 10.76 -5.63 64.96
N ALA A 431 11.15 -6.90 64.76
CA ALA A 431 11.82 -7.72 65.77
C ALA A 431 13.29 -8.09 65.42
N SER A 432 13.92 -7.39 64.46
CA SER A 432 15.32 -7.56 64.06
C SER A 432 16.18 -6.35 64.41
#